data_AF-E8LGK0-F1
#
_entry.id   AF-E8LGK0-F1
#
_cell.length_a   1.000
_cell.length_b   1.000
_cell.length_c   1.000
_cell.angle_alpha   90.00
_cell.angle_beta   90.00
_cell.angle_gamma   90.00
#
_symmetry.space_group_name_H-M   'P 1'
#
loop_
_entity.id
_entity.type
_entity.pdbx_description
1 polymer ?
#
loop_
_entity_poly.entity_id
_entity_poly.type
_entity_poly.pdbx_seq_one_letter_code
_entity_poly.pdbx_strand_id
1 'polypeptide(L)'
;MLYNYFFLGFSEVDLNKVVERVIQDNPAGLKRPEIKYPYMVKNFLYAAYCGMTASTLWDGKSNVNGGFITVCNNGDVLAHYALESDAFKTYLYNNCYLEFPSTSPNHGNYGVVYKEFSRYYFRLNFQIRYK
;
A
#
# COMPACT_ATOMS: atom_id res chain seq x y z
N MET A 1 1.31 8.23 6.12
CA MET A 1 1.65 7.71 4.78
C MET A 1 1.52 8.79 3.72
N LEU A 2 0.33 9.03 3.15
CA LEU A 2 0.13 10.04 2.10
C LEU A 2 0.34 11.47 2.60
N TYR A 3 -0.13 11.79 3.81
CA TYR A 3 0.08 13.11 4.41
C TYR A 3 1.58 13.48 4.44
N ASN A 4 2.42 12.53 4.86
CA ASN A 4 3.86 12.70 4.97
C ASN A 4 4.51 12.97 3.61
N TYR A 5 4.04 12.31 2.55
CA TYR A 5 4.51 12.56 1.19
C TYR A 5 4.08 13.94 0.66
N PHE A 6 2.77 14.23 0.66
CA PHE A 6 2.24 15.43 0.00
C PHE A 6 2.45 16.73 0.78
N PHE A 7 2.50 16.68 2.12
CA PHE A 7 2.52 17.90 2.94
C PHE A 7 3.83 18.12 3.68
N LEU A 8 4.57 17.05 3.99
CA LEU A 8 5.85 17.14 4.70
C LEU A 8 7.06 16.93 3.77
N GLY A 9 6.83 16.59 2.49
CA GLY A 9 7.87 16.44 1.49
C GLY A 9 8.75 15.19 1.68
N PHE A 10 8.27 14.19 2.44
CA PHE A 10 9.01 12.95 2.62
C PHE A 10 8.98 12.11 1.34
N SER A 11 10.14 11.77 0.80
CA SER A 11 10.30 10.96 -0.41
C SER A 11 10.55 9.48 -0.13
N GLU A 12 10.48 9.06 1.13
CA GLU A 12 10.71 7.66 1.49
C GLU A 12 9.53 6.80 1.07
N VAL A 13 9.83 5.73 0.35
CA VAL A 13 8.85 4.89 -0.34
C VAL A 13 8.91 3.42 0.10
N ASP A 14 10.00 3.00 0.76
CA ASP A 14 10.09 1.65 1.30
C ASP A 14 9.05 1.46 2.41
N LEU A 15 8.22 0.41 2.28
CA LEU A 15 7.15 0.16 3.23
C LEU A 15 7.64 0.04 4.66
N ASN A 16 8.82 -0.54 4.91
CA ASN A 16 9.35 -0.66 6.26
C ASN A 16 9.57 0.71 6.90
N LYS A 17 10.20 1.63 6.17
CA LYS A 17 10.48 2.99 6.64
C LYS A 17 9.21 3.81 6.78
N VAL A 18 8.31 3.66 5.83
CA VAL A 18 7.01 4.31 5.88
C VAL A 18 6.19 3.84 7.09
N VAL A 19 6.18 2.54 7.39
CA VAL A 19 5.48 1.97 8.55
C VAL A 19 6.16 2.34 9.86
N GLU A 20 7.50 2.31 9.94
CA GLU A 20 8.26 2.83 11.10
C GLU A 20 7.80 4.24 11.46
N ARG A 21 7.61 5.09 10.46
CA ARG A 21 7.12 6.45 10.68
C ARG A 21 5.68 6.49 11.16
N VAL A 22 4.79 5.69 10.56
CA VAL A 22 3.38 5.60 11.01
C VAL A 22 3.29 5.11 12.47
N ILE A 23 4.18 4.22 12.89
CA ILE A 23 4.30 3.77 14.29
C ILE A 23 4.67 4.92 15.20
N GLN A 24 5.66 5.74 14.82
CA GLN A 24 6.10 6.90 15.60
C GLN A 24 5.01 7.98 15.68
N ASP A 25 4.38 8.32 14.56
CA ASP A 25 3.35 9.36 14.50
C ASP A 25 2.05 8.89 15.20
N ASN A 26 1.79 7.58 15.24
CA ASN A 26 0.59 6.95 15.77
C ASN A 26 -0.72 7.71 15.48
N PRO A 27 -1.04 8.00 14.20
CA PRO A 27 -2.14 8.89 13.83
C PRO A 27 -3.52 8.39 14.27
N ALA A 28 -3.65 7.10 14.57
CA ALA A 28 -4.91 6.49 15.02
C ALA A 28 -4.97 6.28 16.55
N GLY A 29 -3.95 6.74 17.30
CA GLY A 29 -3.91 6.63 18.76
C GLY A 29 -3.98 5.19 19.27
N LEU A 30 -3.39 4.24 18.52
CA LEU A 30 -3.47 2.82 18.85
C LEU A 30 -2.57 2.47 20.03
N LYS A 31 -3.05 1.56 20.89
CA LYS A 31 -2.21 0.86 21.89
C LYS A 31 -1.34 -0.19 21.18
N ARG A 32 -0.04 -0.24 21.51
CA ARG A 32 0.97 -1.12 20.87
C ARG A 32 1.11 -0.88 19.36
N PRO A 33 1.39 0.38 18.93
CA PRO A 33 1.48 0.73 17.51
C PRO A 33 2.51 -0.12 16.75
N GLU A 34 3.60 -0.51 17.42
CA GLU A 34 4.70 -1.32 16.89
C GLU A 34 4.28 -2.72 16.43
N ILE A 35 3.13 -3.22 16.91
CA ILE A 35 2.56 -4.51 16.48
C ILE A 35 1.36 -4.30 15.56
N LYS A 36 0.50 -3.33 15.89
CA LYS A 36 -0.77 -3.15 15.17
C LYS A 36 -0.58 -2.57 13.77
N TYR A 37 0.30 -1.58 13.59
CA TYR A 37 0.50 -0.99 12.27
C TYR A 37 1.11 -1.98 11.27
N PRO A 38 2.17 -2.74 11.59
CA PRO A 38 2.67 -3.78 10.69
C PRO A 38 1.59 -4.81 10.34
N TYR A 39 0.80 -5.26 11.32
CA TYR A 39 -0.32 -6.17 11.07
C TYR A 39 -1.35 -5.57 10.11
N MET A 40 -1.78 -4.32 10.34
CA MET A 40 -2.78 -3.66 9.49
C MET A 40 -2.26 -3.45 8.07
N VAL A 41 -1.00 -3.04 7.91
CA VAL A 41 -0.39 -2.84 6.58
C VAL A 41 -0.22 -4.16 5.85
N LYS A 42 0.24 -5.23 6.52
CA LYS A 42 0.29 -6.58 5.95
C LYS A 42 -1.07 -7.04 5.42
N ASN A 43 -2.14 -6.84 6.19
CA ASN A 43 -3.49 -7.19 5.75
C ASN A 43 -3.99 -6.28 4.61
N PHE A 44 -3.65 -5.00 4.64
CA PHE A 44 -3.96 -4.06 3.56
C PHE A 44 -3.28 -4.46 2.24
N LEU A 45 -2.00 -4.85 2.26
CA LEU A 45 -1.27 -5.34 1.09
C LEU A 45 -1.89 -6.62 0.54
N TYR A 46 -2.27 -7.54 1.43
CA TYR A 46 -2.93 -8.77 1.02
C TYR A 46 -4.32 -8.50 0.43
N ALA A 47 -5.11 -7.61 1.02
CA ALA A 47 -6.39 -7.20 0.45
C ALA A 47 -6.21 -6.55 -0.93
N ALA A 48 -5.20 -5.70 -1.10
CA ALA A 48 -4.87 -5.09 -2.39
C ALA A 48 -4.49 -6.16 -3.43
N TYR A 49 -3.68 -7.16 -3.03
CA TYR A 49 -3.38 -8.32 -3.86
C TYR A 49 -4.64 -9.11 -4.23
N CYS A 50 -5.57 -9.28 -3.29
CA CYS A 50 -6.86 -9.96 -3.47
C CYS A 50 -7.85 -9.22 -4.38
N GLY A 51 -7.52 -8.02 -4.86
CA GLY A 51 -8.35 -7.23 -5.76
C GLY A 51 -9.04 -6.03 -5.11
N MET A 52 -8.68 -5.66 -3.88
CA MET A 52 -9.14 -4.41 -3.28
C MET A 52 -8.66 -3.22 -4.12
N THR A 53 -9.58 -2.32 -4.45
CA THR A 53 -9.28 -1.07 -5.18
C THR A 53 -9.78 0.14 -4.39
N ALA A 54 -9.26 1.32 -4.68
CA ALA A 54 -9.69 2.56 -4.05
C ALA A 54 -11.08 3.04 -4.51
N SER A 55 -11.60 2.53 -5.64
CA SER A 55 -12.85 2.99 -6.26
C SER A 55 -14.08 2.23 -5.77
N THR A 56 -13.93 1.05 -5.16
CA THR A 56 -15.05 0.21 -4.72
C THR A 56 -14.90 -0.16 -3.25
N LEU A 57 -16.01 -0.20 -2.51
CA LEU A 57 -16.01 -0.72 -1.14
C LEU A 57 -15.56 -2.18 -1.14
N TRP A 58 -14.57 -2.48 -0.29
CA TRP A 58 -14.04 -3.82 -0.14
C TRP A 58 -14.93 -4.63 0.81
N ASP A 59 -15.46 -5.76 0.33
CA ASP A 59 -16.32 -6.66 1.12
C ASP A 59 -15.54 -7.81 1.79
N GLY A 60 -14.21 -7.83 1.63
CA GLY A 60 -13.34 -8.85 2.21
C GLY A 60 -13.21 -10.13 1.37
N LYS A 61 -13.93 -10.25 0.24
CA LYS A 61 -13.87 -11.46 -0.59
C LYS A 61 -12.69 -11.43 -1.54
N SER A 62 -11.82 -12.43 -1.44
CA SER A 62 -10.72 -12.60 -2.39
C SER A 62 -11.25 -12.98 -3.77
N ASN A 63 -10.93 -12.17 -4.78
CA ASN A 63 -11.22 -12.47 -6.18
C ASN A 63 -10.02 -13.14 -6.90
N VAL A 64 -9.00 -13.57 -6.14
CA VAL A 64 -7.80 -14.19 -6.69
C VAL A 64 -7.98 -15.70 -6.81
N ASN A 65 -8.01 -16.18 -8.06
CA ASN A 65 -8.13 -17.59 -8.42
C ASN A 65 -6.77 -18.31 -8.60
N GLY A 66 -5.64 -17.67 -8.27
CA GLY A 66 -4.30 -18.21 -8.53
C GLY A 66 -3.25 -17.87 -7.46
N GLY A 67 -2.24 -18.74 -7.31
CA GLY A 67 -1.10 -18.51 -6.42
C GLY A 67 -0.11 -17.46 -6.94
N PHE A 68 0.82 -17.04 -6.08
CA PHE A 68 1.94 -16.19 -6.45
C PHE A 68 3.17 -17.07 -6.71
N ILE A 69 3.72 -17.01 -7.93
CA ILE A 69 4.90 -17.77 -8.31
C ILE A 69 6.09 -16.82 -8.33
N THR A 70 7.10 -17.09 -7.51
CA THR A 70 8.37 -16.36 -7.50
C THR A 70 9.48 -17.27 -8.01
N VAL A 71 10.33 -16.77 -8.90
CA VAL A 71 11.52 -17.50 -9.35
C VAL A 71 12.72 -16.95 -8.61
N CYS A 72 13.40 -17.80 -7.84
CA CYS A 72 14.64 -17.46 -7.16
C CYS A 72 15.77 -17.30 -8.20
N ASN A 73 16.80 -16.52 -7.86
CA ASN A 73 17.96 -16.29 -8.74
C ASN A 73 18.72 -17.58 -9.11
N ASN A 74 18.54 -18.67 -8.35
CA ASN A 74 19.12 -19.99 -8.62
C ASN A 74 18.24 -20.86 -9.54
N GLY A 75 17.11 -20.35 -10.03
CA GLY A 75 16.18 -21.09 -10.90
C GLY A 75 15.09 -21.87 -10.15
N ASP A 76 15.08 -21.85 -8.81
CA ASP A 76 14.03 -22.51 -8.04
C ASP A 76 12.70 -21.76 -8.15
N VAL A 77 11.63 -22.50 -8.38
CA VAL A 77 10.27 -21.95 -8.46
C VAL A 77 9.59 -22.10 -7.10
N LEU A 78 9.37 -20.98 -6.42
CA LEU A 78 8.55 -20.93 -5.21
C LEU A 78 7.10 -20.64 -5.61
N ALA A 79 6.26 -21.67 -5.57
CA ALA A 79 4.82 -21.51 -5.67
C ALA A 79 4.24 -21.20 -4.29
N HIS A 80 4.02 -19.92 -4.00
CA HIS A 80 3.14 -19.56 -2.90
C HIS A 80 1.72 -19.82 -3.37
N TYR A 81 1.14 -20.96 -2.98
CA TYR A 81 -0.32 -21.08 -3.01
C TYR A 81 -0.85 -19.85 -2.27
N ALA A 82 -1.82 -19.14 -2.86
CA ALA A 82 -2.47 -17.96 -2.26
C ALA A 82 -3.34 -18.35 -1.04
N LEU A 83 -2.88 -19.31 -0.25
CA LEU A 83 -3.31 -19.52 1.11
C LEU A 83 -2.96 -18.27 1.89
N GLU A 84 -3.93 -17.79 2.65
CA GLU A 84 -3.83 -16.67 3.57
C GLU A 84 -2.81 -16.97 4.68
N SER A 85 -1.53 -17.04 4.32
CA SER A 85 -0.44 -17.34 5.23
C SER A 85 0.22 -16.05 5.69
N ASP A 86 0.59 -16.01 6.97
CA ASP A 86 1.38 -14.91 7.51
C ASP A 86 2.73 -14.78 6.79
N ALA A 87 3.27 -15.90 6.28
CA ALA A 87 4.47 -15.93 5.45
C ALA A 87 4.29 -15.12 4.16
N PHE A 88 3.18 -15.30 3.44
CA PHE A 88 2.91 -14.53 2.21
C PHE A 88 2.64 -13.05 2.50
N LYS A 89 1.86 -12.74 3.55
CA LYS A 89 1.64 -11.34 3.99
C LYS A 89 2.97 -10.65 4.35
N THR A 90 3.87 -11.38 5.01
CA THR A 90 5.22 -10.90 5.34
C THR A 90 6.10 -10.74 4.09
N TYR A 91 5.98 -11.66 3.12
CA TYR A 91 6.65 -11.52 1.83
C TYR A 91 6.22 -10.25 1.08
N LEU A 92 4.92 -9.99 0.95
CA LEU A 92 4.40 -8.77 0.33
C LEU A 92 4.95 -7.53 1.05
N TYR A 93 4.92 -7.52 2.38
CA TYR A 93 5.41 -6.41 3.18
C TYR A 93 6.89 -6.09 2.97
N ASN A 94 7.74 -7.11 2.83
CA ASN A 94 9.18 -6.91 2.64
C ASN A 94 9.56 -6.53 1.20
N ASN A 95 8.74 -6.95 0.23
CA ASN A 95 9.04 -6.83 -1.21
C ASN A 95 8.19 -5.79 -1.95
N CYS A 96 7.34 -5.04 -1.24
CA CYS A 96 6.58 -3.94 -1.84
C CYS A 96 7.11 -2.57 -1.40
N TYR A 97 6.87 -1.57 -2.24
CA TYR A 97 7.11 -0.15 -1.97
C TYR A 97 5.96 0.70 -2.52
N LEU A 98 5.88 1.96 -2.09
CA LEU A 98 4.89 2.91 -2.57
C LEU A 98 5.43 3.68 -3.77
N GLU A 99 4.70 3.71 -4.87
CA GLU A 99 5.03 4.57 -6.01
C GLU A 99 4.02 5.72 -6.10
N PHE A 100 4.53 6.91 -6.40
CA PHE A 100 3.74 8.09 -6.68
C PHE A 100 3.90 8.45 -8.17
N PRO A 101 2.95 8.07 -9.05
CA PRO A 101 3.07 8.30 -10.49
C PRO A 101 3.10 9.81 -10.83
N SER A 102 3.39 10.17 -12.09
CA SER A 102 3.35 11.58 -12.49
C SER A 102 1.98 12.21 -12.18
N THR A 103 1.97 13.44 -11.69
CA THR A 103 0.74 14.22 -11.43
C THR A 103 0.12 14.81 -12.68
N SER A 104 0.70 14.54 -13.87
CA SER A 104 0.24 15.13 -15.11
C SER A 104 -1.22 14.73 -15.45
N PRO A 105 -1.91 15.51 -16.30
CA PRO A 105 -3.27 15.19 -16.74
C PRO A 105 -3.42 13.79 -17.33
N ASN A 106 -2.39 13.29 -18.04
CA ASN A 106 -2.38 11.97 -18.66
C ASN A 106 -2.18 10.82 -17.65
N HIS A 107 -1.78 11.13 -16.42
CA HIS A 107 -1.53 10.16 -15.35
C HIS A 107 -2.47 10.35 -14.14
N GLY A 108 -3.65 10.95 -14.39
CA GLY A 108 -4.76 11.00 -13.43
C GLY A 108 -4.99 12.36 -12.78
N ASN A 109 -4.19 13.38 -13.11
CA ASN A 109 -4.34 14.76 -12.63
C ASN A 109 -4.56 14.85 -11.11
N TYR A 110 -3.71 14.16 -10.35
CA TYR A 110 -3.81 14.10 -8.90
C TYR A 110 -2.73 14.99 -8.25
N GLY A 111 -2.88 15.33 -6.97
CA GLY A 111 -1.98 16.24 -6.26
C GLY A 111 -2.18 17.73 -6.60
N VAL A 112 -3.17 18.08 -7.43
CA VAL A 112 -3.51 19.47 -7.77
C VAL A 112 -4.76 19.90 -6.99
N VAL A 113 -4.71 21.11 -6.42
CA VAL A 113 -5.85 21.72 -5.74
C VAL A 113 -6.85 22.26 -6.76
N TYR A 114 -8.12 21.88 -6.63
CA TYR A 114 -9.23 22.37 -7.44
C TYR A 114 -10.36 22.89 -6.53
N LYS A 115 -11.21 23.78 -7.08
CA LYS A 115 -12.31 24.40 -6.34
C LYS A 115 -13.65 23.89 -6.85
N GLU A 116 -14.50 23.46 -5.93
CA GLU A 116 -15.85 22.96 -6.23
C GLU A 116 -16.80 23.45 -5.13
N PHE A 117 -17.95 24.05 -5.50
CA PHE A 117 -18.94 24.57 -4.53
C PHE A 117 -18.34 25.40 -3.37
N SER A 118 -17.42 26.32 -3.69
CA SER A 118 -16.70 27.18 -2.73
C SER A 118 -15.78 26.46 -1.74
N ARG A 119 -15.53 25.16 -1.93
CA ARG A 119 -14.57 24.37 -1.15
C ARG A 119 -13.38 23.98 -2.02
N TYR A 120 -12.23 23.83 -1.38
CA TYR A 120 -11.00 23.38 -2.02
C TYR A 120 -10.81 21.89 -1.79
N TYR A 121 -10.46 21.19 -2.85
CA TYR A 121 -10.25 19.75 -2.88
C TYR A 121 -8.94 19.44 -3.61
N PHE A 122 -8.40 18.25 -3.38
CA PHE A 122 -7.29 17.73 -4.16
C PHE A 122 -7.41 16.21 -4.20
N ARG A 123 -6.99 15.60 -5.31
CA ARG A 123 -7.04 14.14 -5.46
C ARG A 123 -5.75 13.52 -4.94
N LEU A 124 -5.89 12.48 -4.13
CA LEU A 124 -4.77 11.67 -3.66
C LEU A 124 -4.64 10.42 -4.55
N ASN A 125 -3.41 10.04 -4.85
CA ASN A 125 -3.13 8.79 -5.55
C ASN A 125 -1.77 8.24 -5.10
N PHE A 126 -1.68 6.92 -5.09
CA PHE A 126 -0.44 6.16 -4.92
C PHE A 126 -0.64 4.76 -5.49
N GLN A 127 0.45 4.08 -5.76
CA GLN A 127 0.47 2.70 -6.22
C GLN A 127 1.33 1.86 -5.29
N ILE A 128 1.06 0.56 -5.25
CA ILE A 128 1.86 -0.41 -4.52
C ILE A 128 2.54 -1.26 -5.58
N ARG A 129 3.87 -1.29 -5.56
CA ARG A 129 4.67 -2.04 -6.54
C ARG A 129 5.61 -2.99 -5.86
N TYR A 130 5.92 -4.07 -6.57
CA TYR A 130 6.97 -5.00 -6.19
C TYR A 130 8.33 -4.41 -6.53
N LYS A 131 9.28 -4.63 -5.62
CA LYS A 131 10.71 -4.38 -5.84
C LYS A 131 11.25 -5.21 -7.00
#